data_AF-A0A7W4YW92-F1
#
_entry.id   AF-A0A7W4YW92-F1
#
_cell.length_a   1.000
_cell.length_b   1.000
_cell.length_c   1.000
_cell.angle_alpha   90.00
_cell.angle_beta   90.00
_cell.angle_gamma   90.00
#
_symmetry.space_group_name_H-M   'P 1'
#
loop_
_entity.id
_entity.type
_entity.pdbx_description
1 polymer ?
#
loop_
_entity_poly.entity_id
_entity_poly.type
_entity_poly.pdbx_seq_one_letter_code
_entity_poly.pdbx_strand_id
1 'polypeptide(L)'
;METAFAFRIVPSDDEEKPGAYAVFPYDRDLVRRFRETFPRARWRADDQHWFVPGTTAVQRLDTWMAQELQNLDRHADEKGRDAFAFEPLESPYLTVADDLRVRTPYSRTIVEALRSIPWAHWDPEERIWRVPFRSYDELKARWAEIEEAARRNEPAARQRRREEQRAQRSDESVRVQAERRRRRYPVPGDDLPPLGFPLSTARWGVVVFEEIESDPIHDPDMAEFYPHIRSDPSGYVWAHWRMPTLQEVYRTRPSRADEDPELRSVRGWWWASRDELRERARKLREVERMQRARHEARNASADV
;
A
#
# COMPACT_ATOMS: atom_id res chain seq x y z
N MET A 1 24.11 7.79 -32.44
CA MET A 1 23.79 9.10 -33.05
C MET A 1 22.27 9.29 -33.00
N GLU A 2 21.67 9.36 -31.81
CA GLU A 2 20.19 9.40 -31.66
C GLU A 2 19.69 10.34 -30.54
N THR A 3 20.55 10.82 -29.64
CA THR A 3 20.16 11.70 -28.52
C THR A 3 19.78 13.13 -28.95
N ALA A 4 20.18 13.56 -30.16
CA ALA A 4 19.74 14.83 -30.74
C ALA A 4 18.24 14.83 -31.13
N PHE A 5 17.58 13.66 -31.20
CA PHE A 5 16.16 13.56 -31.61
C PHE A 5 15.15 13.72 -30.47
N ALA A 6 15.60 13.77 -29.21
CA ALA A 6 14.69 13.83 -28.06
C ALA A 6 14.35 15.26 -27.60
N PHE A 7 15.15 16.25 -27.99
CA PHE A 7 14.85 17.65 -27.74
C PHE A 7 14.15 18.23 -28.99
N ARG A 8 12.87 18.58 -28.87
CA ARG A 8 12.12 19.21 -29.97
C ARG A 8 11.48 20.50 -29.50
N ILE A 9 11.65 21.56 -30.27
CA ILE A 9 10.95 22.83 -30.08
C ILE A 9 9.96 22.97 -31.23
N VAL A 10 8.68 23.15 -30.89
CA VAL A 10 7.60 23.36 -31.87
C VAL A 10 7.01 24.74 -31.60
N PRO A 11 7.05 25.68 -32.56
CA PRO A 11 6.39 26.97 -32.39
C PRO A 11 4.87 26.77 -32.22
N SER A 12 4.23 27.62 -31.42
CA SER A 12 2.77 27.66 -31.32
C SER A 12 2.19 28.45 -32.49
N ASP A 13 1.28 27.86 -33.26
CA ASP A 13 0.59 28.51 -34.39
C ASP A 13 -0.57 29.45 -33.93
N ASP A 14 -0.73 29.64 -32.62
CA ASP A 14 -1.76 30.50 -32.03
C ASP A 14 -1.33 31.98 -32.02
N GLU A 15 -1.81 32.76 -33.00
CA GLU A 15 -1.53 34.21 -33.12
C GLU A 15 -2.04 35.02 -31.91
N GLU A 16 -3.08 34.55 -31.20
CA GLU A 16 -3.61 35.21 -29.99
C GLU A 16 -2.76 34.91 -28.74
N LYS A 17 -2.01 33.80 -28.74
CA LYS A 17 -1.14 33.37 -27.64
C LYS A 17 0.23 32.93 -28.17
N PRO A 18 1.10 33.89 -28.53
CA PRO A 18 2.43 33.55 -29.04
C PRO A 18 3.22 32.77 -27.99
N GLY A 19 3.84 31.66 -28.42
CA GLY A 19 4.60 30.77 -27.55
C GLY A 19 5.28 29.64 -28.31
N ALA A 20 5.90 28.72 -27.58
CA ALA A 20 6.54 27.55 -28.13
C ALA A 20 6.40 26.35 -27.19
N TYR A 21 6.31 25.16 -27.77
CA TYR A 21 6.30 23.88 -27.09
C TYR A 21 7.71 23.30 -27.06
N ALA A 22 8.14 22.81 -25.91
CA ALA A 22 9.39 22.07 -25.74
C ALA A 22 9.10 20.63 -25.31
N VAL A 23 9.71 19.69 -26.03
CA VAL A 23 9.81 18.27 -25.66
C VAL A 23 11.25 18.00 -25.34
N PHE A 24 11.48 17.35 -24.21
CA PHE A 24 12.78 16.83 -23.84
C PHE A 24 12.60 15.64 -22.90
N PRO A 25 13.60 14.73 -22.80
CA PRO A 25 13.56 13.60 -21.87
C PRO A 25 13.27 14.06 -20.44
N TYR A 26 12.43 13.29 -19.72
CA TYR A 26 12.19 13.58 -18.32
C TYR A 26 13.47 13.35 -17.51
N ASP A 27 13.99 14.42 -16.94
CA ASP A 27 15.12 14.41 -16.01
C ASP A 27 14.81 15.42 -14.90
N ARG A 28 14.92 15.00 -13.63
CA ARG A 28 14.51 15.83 -12.49
C ARG A 28 15.32 17.12 -12.40
N ASP A 29 16.61 17.08 -12.68
CA ASP A 29 17.49 18.24 -12.63
C ASP A 29 17.37 19.12 -13.86
N LEU A 30 17.15 18.53 -15.03
CA LEU A 30 16.81 19.25 -16.26
C LEU A 30 15.47 19.98 -16.11
N VAL A 31 14.43 19.32 -15.58
CA VAL A 31 13.12 19.92 -15.32
C VAL A 31 13.23 21.00 -14.25
N ARG A 32 14.05 20.81 -13.22
CA ARG A 32 14.31 21.83 -12.19
C ARG A 32 14.94 23.08 -12.80
N ARG A 33 16.05 22.94 -13.55
CA ARG A 33 16.72 24.05 -14.24
C ARG A 33 15.83 24.72 -15.29
N PHE A 34 15.03 23.92 -15.99
CA PHE A 34 14.03 24.43 -16.94
C PHE A 34 12.99 25.30 -16.23
N ARG A 35 12.44 24.87 -15.10
CA ARG A 35 11.46 25.65 -14.32
C ARG A 35 12.07 26.90 -13.67
N GLU A 36 13.33 26.85 -13.27
CA GLU A 36 14.08 28.03 -12.80
C GLU A 36 14.26 29.06 -13.92
N THR A 37 14.57 28.61 -15.15
CA THR A 37 14.78 29.49 -16.32
C THR A 37 13.47 30.00 -16.94
N PHE A 38 12.43 29.16 -16.93
CA PHE A 38 11.10 29.44 -17.49
C PHE A 38 9.99 29.28 -16.44
N PRO A 39 9.90 30.19 -15.45
CA PRO A 39 8.93 30.07 -14.35
C PRO A 39 7.47 30.16 -14.80
N ARG A 40 7.21 30.70 -16.00
CA ARG A 40 5.88 30.80 -16.60
C ARG A 40 5.53 29.61 -17.52
N ALA A 41 6.41 28.62 -17.64
CA ALA A 41 6.14 27.43 -18.44
C ALA A 41 5.01 26.60 -17.84
N ARG A 42 4.16 26.03 -18.70
CA ARG A 42 3.02 25.20 -18.32
C ARG A 42 3.16 23.81 -18.92
N TRP A 43 3.04 22.79 -18.09
CA TRP A 43 2.98 21.40 -18.55
C TRP A 43 1.61 21.11 -19.16
N ARG A 44 1.59 20.53 -20.37
CA ARG A 44 0.40 20.00 -21.03
C ARG A 44 0.43 18.48 -20.93
N ALA A 45 -0.47 17.92 -20.12
CA ALA A 45 -0.49 16.48 -19.84
C ALA A 45 -0.87 15.64 -21.06
N ASP A 46 -1.76 16.15 -21.92
CA ASP A 46 -2.30 15.42 -23.07
C ASP A 46 -1.23 15.07 -24.09
N ASP A 47 -0.36 16.05 -24.40
CA ASP A 47 0.72 15.86 -25.38
C ASP A 47 2.05 15.49 -24.72
N GLN A 48 2.20 15.66 -23.39
CA GLN A 48 3.47 15.57 -22.66
C GLN A 48 4.52 16.62 -23.10
N HIS A 49 4.07 17.85 -23.38
CA HIS A 49 4.94 18.95 -23.80
C HIS A 49 4.90 20.11 -22.79
N TRP A 50 6.00 20.86 -22.71
CA TRP A 50 6.06 22.13 -21.96
C TRP A 50 5.72 23.31 -22.87
N PHE A 51 4.72 24.09 -22.53
CA PHE A 51 4.40 25.35 -23.22
C PHE A 51 5.11 26.53 -22.54
N VAL A 52 5.92 27.26 -23.30
CA VAL A 52 6.57 28.51 -22.87
C VAL A 52 5.89 29.70 -23.56
N PRO A 53 5.27 30.62 -22.82
CA PRO A 53 4.62 31.79 -23.40
C PRO A 53 5.64 32.86 -23.83
N GLY A 54 5.34 33.55 -24.93
CA GLY A 54 6.07 34.71 -25.41
C GLY A 54 6.49 34.61 -26.88
N THR A 55 6.64 35.77 -27.53
CA THR A 55 7.05 35.88 -28.95
C THR A 55 8.49 35.44 -29.19
N THR A 56 9.36 35.51 -28.18
CA THR A 56 10.76 35.03 -28.24
C THR A 56 10.93 33.63 -27.64
N ALA A 57 9.84 32.90 -27.37
CA ALA A 57 9.90 31.60 -26.70
C ALA A 57 10.77 30.60 -27.46
N VAL A 58 10.67 30.56 -28.80
CA VAL A 58 11.50 29.69 -29.65
C VAL A 58 12.99 30.00 -29.47
N GLN A 59 13.42 31.24 -29.66
CA GLN A 59 14.83 31.64 -29.54
C GLN A 59 15.39 31.42 -28.12
N ARG A 60 14.57 31.66 -27.08
CA ARG A 60 14.98 31.41 -25.70
C ARG A 60 15.13 29.92 -25.42
N LEU A 61 14.22 29.10 -25.92
CA LEU A 61 14.29 27.64 -25.82
C LEU A 61 15.51 27.11 -26.59
N ASP A 62 15.76 27.58 -27.81
CA ASP A 62 16.94 27.21 -28.60
C ASP A 62 18.23 27.57 -27.88
N THR A 63 18.33 28.78 -27.33
CA THR A 63 19.52 29.23 -26.60
C THR A 63 19.73 28.41 -25.32
N TRP A 64 18.67 28.17 -24.55
CA TRP A 64 18.74 27.35 -23.34
C TRP A 64 19.09 25.89 -23.67
N MET A 65 18.47 25.30 -24.69
CA MET A 65 18.80 23.95 -25.14
C MET A 65 20.23 23.86 -25.67
N ALA A 66 20.72 24.85 -26.40
CA ALA A 66 22.10 24.87 -26.88
C ALA A 66 23.09 24.96 -25.72
N GLN A 67 22.80 25.75 -24.68
CA GLN A 67 23.60 25.81 -23.46
C GLN A 67 23.57 24.49 -22.69
N GLU A 68 22.40 23.86 -22.56
CA GLU A 68 22.27 22.55 -21.93
C GLU A 68 22.98 21.46 -22.72
N LEU A 69 22.87 21.45 -24.06
CA LEU A 69 23.57 20.52 -24.95
C LEU A 69 25.10 20.73 -24.93
N GLN A 70 25.59 21.94 -24.67
CA GLN A 70 27.02 22.19 -24.47
C GLN A 70 27.52 21.70 -23.11
N ASN A 71 26.68 21.78 -22.07
CA ASN A 71 26.96 21.20 -20.76
C ASN A 71 26.87 19.66 -20.78
N LEU A 72 26.05 19.09 -21.66
CA LEU A 72 25.97 17.66 -21.90
C LEU A 72 27.20 17.23 -22.72
N ASP A 73 28.15 16.57 -22.06
CA ASP A 73 29.32 16.03 -22.74
C ASP A 73 28.89 15.09 -23.89
N ARG A 74 29.26 15.46 -25.12
CA ARG A 74 28.98 14.68 -26.35
C ARG A 74 29.51 13.25 -26.29
N HIS A 75 30.53 13.02 -25.46
CA HIS A 75 31.14 11.71 -25.23
C HIS A 75 30.64 11.04 -23.94
N ALA A 76 29.64 11.58 -23.25
CA ALA A 76 29.14 11.01 -21.98
C ALA A 76 28.65 9.56 -22.14
N ASP A 77 27.99 9.23 -23.25
CA ASP A 77 27.53 7.86 -23.50
C ASP A 77 28.68 6.91 -23.84
N GLU A 78 29.71 7.37 -24.56
CA GLU A 78 30.92 6.61 -24.84
C GLU A 78 31.71 6.35 -23.56
N LYS A 79 31.90 7.38 -22.72
CA LYS A 79 32.50 7.25 -21.39
C LYS A 79 31.72 6.30 -20.50
N GLY A 80 30.40 6.36 -20.51
CA GLY A 80 29.54 5.45 -19.77
C GLY A 80 29.66 4.00 -20.24
N ARG A 81 29.82 3.77 -21.55
CA ARG A 81 30.10 2.45 -22.12
C ARG A 81 31.48 1.94 -21.72
N ASP A 82 32.50 2.80 -21.74
CA ASP A 82 33.84 2.46 -21.29
C ASP A 82 33.87 2.13 -19.79
N ALA A 83 33.13 2.89 -18.97
CA ALA A 83 32.97 2.63 -17.54
C ALA A 83 32.26 1.29 -17.28
N PHE A 84 31.21 0.98 -18.04
CA PHE A 84 30.54 -0.33 -17.98
C PHE A 84 31.47 -1.46 -18.44
N ALA A 85 32.26 -1.26 -19.50
CA ALA A 85 33.21 -2.26 -19.99
C ALA A 85 34.34 -2.52 -18.99
N PHE A 86 34.77 -1.48 -18.25
CA PHE A 86 35.80 -1.59 -17.23
C PHE A 86 35.31 -2.32 -15.98
N GLU A 87 34.12 -1.96 -15.48
CA GLU A 87 33.54 -2.58 -14.30
C GLU A 87 32.07 -2.87 -14.54
N PRO A 88 31.74 -4.03 -15.15
CA PRO A 88 30.37 -4.34 -15.53
C PRO A 88 29.50 -4.63 -14.32
N LEU A 89 28.28 -4.10 -14.36
CA LEU A 89 27.25 -4.40 -13.39
C LEU A 89 26.53 -5.69 -13.79
N GLU A 90 26.72 -6.75 -13.04
CA GLU A 90 26.05 -8.03 -13.27
C GLU A 90 24.92 -8.22 -12.26
N SER A 91 23.69 -8.36 -12.75
CA SER A 91 22.54 -8.64 -11.89
C SER A 91 21.38 -9.26 -12.69
N PRO A 92 20.57 -10.13 -12.08
CA PRO A 92 19.41 -10.76 -12.75
C PRO A 92 18.35 -9.77 -13.25
N TYR A 93 18.35 -8.55 -12.71
CA TYR A 93 17.37 -7.51 -13.05
C TYR A 93 17.89 -6.50 -14.07
N LEU A 94 19.14 -6.63 -14.53
CA LEU A 94 19.74 -5.76 -15.52
C LEU A 94 19.98 -6.53 -16.83
N THR A 95 19.55 -5.96 -17.94
CA THR A 95 19.84 -6.46 -19.28
C THR A 95 20.50 -5.34 -20.07
N VAL A 96 21.63 -5.66 -20.69
CA VAL A 96 22.41 -4.69 -21.46
C VAL A 96 22.08 -4.85 -22.94
N ALA A 97 21.65 -3.76 -23.57
CA ALA A 97 21.38 -3.67 -25.00
C ALA A 97 22.09 -2.41 -25.54
N ASP A 98 21.43 -1.65 -26.43
CA ASP A 98 21.90 -0.32 -26.81
C ASP A 98 21.88 0.68 -25.63
N ASP A 99 21.04 0.39 -24.64
CA ASP A 99 20.86 1.03 -23.34
C ASP A 99 20.88 0.01 -22.19
N LEU A 100 20.91 0.49 -20.94
CA LEU A 100 20.80 -0.34 -19.74
C LEU A 100 19.31 -0.52 -19.40
N ARG A 101 18.81 -1.75 -19.52
CA ARG A 101 17.39 -2.09 -19.29
C ARG A 101 17.23 -2.74 -17.92
N VAL A 102 16.48 -2.10 -17.03
CA VAL A 102 16.24 -2.57 -15.67
C VAL A 102 14.83 -3.13 -15.55
N ARG A 103 14.71 -4.44 -15.29
CA ARG A 103 13.45 -5.16 -15.10
C ARG A 103 13.35 -5.65 -13.66
N THR A 104 12.61 -4.90 -12.84
CA THR A 104 12.43 -5.19 -11.41
C THR A 104 10.95 -5.36 -11.04
N PRO A 105 10.63 -6.11 -9.97
CA PRO A 105 9.29 -6.13 -9.41
C PRO A 105 8.86 -4.73 -8.93
N TYR A 106 7.56 -4.42 -9.04
CA TYR A 106 7.04 -3.13 -8.59
C TYR A 106 7.29 -2.91 -7.10
N SER A 107 8.09 -1.88 -6.80
CA SER A 107 8.36 -1.38 -5.47
C SER A 107 8.48 0.12 -5.52
N ARG A 108 7.84 0.82 -4.58
CA ARG A 108 7.90 2.28 -4.50
C ARG A 108 9.34 2.77 -4.33
N THR A 109 10.14 2.09 -3.50
CA THR A 109 11.56 2.39 -3.27
C THR A 109 12.36 2.29 -4.57
N ILE A 110 12.14 1.23 -5.36
CA ILE A 110 12.85 1.02 -6.64
C ILE A 110 12.46 2.12 -7.64
N VAL A 111 11.17 2.43 -7.74
CA VAL A 111 10.68 3.49 -8.62
C VAL A 111 11.25 4.85 -8.24
N GLU A 112 11.31 5.17 -6.94
CA GLU A 112 11.90 6.42 -6.44
C GLU A 112 13.41 6.49 -6.72
N ALA A 113 14.14 5.38 -6.52
CA ALA A 113 15.56 5.28 -6.83
C ALA A 113 15.83 5.45 -8.34
N LEU A 114 15.10 4.73 -9.21
CA LEU A 114 15.27 4.81 -10.67
C LEU A 114 14.87 6.19 -11.22
N ARG A 115 13.82 6.82 -10.69
CA ARG A 115 13.45 8.21 -11.05
C ARG A 115 14.48 9.26 -10.63
N SER A 116 15.34 8.94 -9.66
CA SER A 116 16.40 9.85 -9.23
C SER A 116 17.62 9.80 -10.15
N ILE A 117 17.74 8.77 -10.99
CA ILE A 117 18.84 8.63 -11.94
C ILE A 117 18.57 9.56 -13.13
N PRO A 118 19.53 10.43 -13.48
CA PRO A 118 19.43 11.29 -14.65
C PRO A 118 19.15 10.52 -15.94
N TRP A 119 18.30 11.08 -16.82
CA TRP A 119 17.88 10.49 -18.11
C TRP A 119 17.21 9.10 -18.06
N ALA A 120 16.97 8.53 -16.88
CA ALA A 120 16.26 7.27 -16.72
C ALA A 120 14.76 7.48 -16.94
N HIS A 121 14.14 6.63 -17.76
CA HIS A 121 12.71 6.71 -18.03
C HIS A 121 12.06 5.34 -18.04
N TRP A 122 10.75 5.33 -17.82
CA TRP A 122 9.94 4.13 -17.86
C TRP A 122 9.38 3.94 -19.26
N ASP A 123 9.60 2.76 -19.83
CA ASP A 123 8.99 2.30 -21.07
C ASP A 123 7.72 1.50 -20.72
N PRO A 124 6.51 2.02 -21.01
CA PRO A 124 5.26 1.35 -20.69
C PRO A 124 4.96 0.14 -21.58
N GLU A 125 5.53 0.06 -22.78
CA GLU A 125 5.28 -1.03 -23.73
C GLU A 125 6.04 -2.29 -23.30
N GLU A 126 7.34 -2.14 -23.08
CA GLU A 126 8.20 -3.24 -22.62
C GLU A 126 8.12 -3.45 -21.09
N ARG A 127 7.52 -2.49 -20.35
CA ARG A 127 7.47 -2.45 -18.87
C ARG A 127 8.85 -2.57 -18.24
N ILE A 128 9.79 -1.78 -18.75
CA ILE A 128 11.18 -1.73 -18.30
C ILE A 128 11.59 -0.29 -18.01
N TRP A 129 12.56 -0.13 -17.13
CA TRP A 129 13.28 1.14 -17.01
C TRP A 129 14.44 1.14 -18.00
N ARG A 130 14.51 2.18 -18.83
CA ARG A 130 15.62 2.42 -19.74
C ARG A 130 16.53 3.47 -19.15
N VAL A 131 17.81 3.13 -19.01
CA VAL A 131 18.84 3.98 -18.45
C VAL A 131 19.96 4.13 -19.49
N PRO A 132 20.24 5.34 -19.99
CA PRO A 132 21.36 5.58 -20.89
C PRO A 132 22.71 5.29 -20.22
N PHE A 133 23.72 4.92 -21.02
CA PHE A 133 25.07 4.63 -20.51
C PHE A 133 25.73 5.83 -19.82
N ARG A 134 25.44 7.08 -20.24
CA ARG A 134 25.90 8.28 -19.52
C ARG A 134 25.52 8.33 -18.03
N SER A 135 24.46 7.61 -17.64
CA SER A 135 23.99 7.53 -16.25
C SER A 135 24.49 6.29 -15.53
N TYR A 136 25.47 5.57 -16.11
CA TYR A 136 25.94 4.31 -15.58
C TYR A 136 26.48 4.44 -14.16
N ASP A 137 27.33 5.43 -13.90
CA ASP A 137 27.91 5.64 -12.57
C ASP A 137 26.84 5.94 -11.51
N GLU A 138 25.81 6.72 -11.86
CA GLU A 138 24.66 6.99 -10.99
C GLU A 138 23.81 5.74 -10.75
N LEU A 139 23.60 4.92 -11.78
CA LEU A 139 22.91 3.63 -11.66
C LEU A 139 23.69 2.69 -10.74
N LYS A 140 25.01 2.59 -10.94
CA LYS A 140 25.90 1.74 -10.16
C LYS A 140 25.93 2.15 -8.69
N ALA A 141 26.03 3.45 -8.40
CA ALA A 141 26.00 3.97 -7.03
C ALA A 141 24.72 3.59 -6.27
N ARG A 142 23.59 3.47 -6.98
CA ARG A 142 22.28 3.12 -6.41
C ARG A 142 21.90 1.65 -6.59
N TRP A 143 22.73 0.87 -7.27
CA TRP A 143 22.36 -0.49 -7.66
C TRP A 143 22.15 -1.42 -6.47
N ALA A 144 23.00 -1.31 -5.44
CA ALA A 144 22.88 -2.11 -4.22
C ALA A 144 21.51 -1.93 -3.55
N GLU A 145 21.00 -0.69 -3.46
CA GLU A 145 19.67 -0.41 -2.91
C GLU A 145 18.56 -1.00 -3.78
N ILE A 146 18.67 -0.83 -5.10
CA ILE A 146 17.70 -1.32 -6.08
C ILE A 146 17.63 -2.84 -6.04
N GLU A 147 18.77 -3.52 -6.04
CA GLU A 147 18.86 -4.99 -6.06
C GLU A 147 18.39 -5.60 -4.74
N GLU A 148 18.75 -5.03 -3.59
CA GLU A 148 18.21 -5.48 -2.32
C GLU A 148 16.70 -5.26 -2.23
N ALA A 149 16.20 -4.11 -2.69
CA ALA A 149 14.77 -3.84 -2.73
C ALA A 149 14.05 -4.79 -3.69
N ALA A 150 14.68 -5.17 -4.81
CA ALA A 150 14.15 -6.14 -5.76
C ALA A 150 14.08 -7.55 -5.14
N ARG A 151 15.17 -8.04 -4.55
CA ARG A 151 15.24 -9.32 -3.83
C ARG A 151 14.21 -9.41 -2.71
N ARG A 152 14.08 -8.35 -1.89
CA ARG A 152 13.06 -8.28 -0.83
C ARG A 152 11.62 -8.34 -1.36
N ASN A 153 11.40 -7.85 -2.57
CA ASN A 153 10.08 -7.77 -3.19
C ASN A 153 9.76 -8.91 -4.16
N GLU A 154 10.66 -9.87 -4.35
CA GLU A 154 10.38 -11.03 -5.17
C GLU A 154 9.11 -11.77 -4.70
N PRO A 155 8.27 -12.24 -5.64
CA PRO A 155 7.07 -13.01 -5.31
C PRO A 155 7.36 -14.21 -4.40
N ALA A 156 8.50 -14.87 -4.59
CA ALA A 156 8.96 -15.98 -3.75
C ALA A 156 9.29 -15.54 -2.31
N ALA A 157 9.95 -14.38 -2.12
CA ALA A 157 10.23 -13.83 -0.80
C ALA A 157 8.95 -13.30 -0.09
N ARG A 158 7.95 -12.84 -0.86
CA ARG A 158 6.63 -12.49 -0.32
C ARG A 158 5.82 -13.73 0.08
N GLN A 159 5.89 -14.81 -0.69
CA GLN A 159 5.27 -16.09 -0.35
C GLN A 159 5.93 -16.70 0.89
N ARG A 160 7.27 -16.76 0.95
CA ARG A 160 8.00 -17.21 2.14
C ARG A 160 7.66 -16.41 3.39
N ARG A 161 7.59 -15.07 3.31
CA ARG A 161 7.11 -14.25 4.45
C ARG A 161 5.66 -14.50 4.84
N ARG A 162 4.78 -14.80 3.88
CA ARG A 162 3.38 -15.18 4.18
C ARG A 162 3.31 -16.56 4.81
N GLU A 163 4.16 -17.49 4.38
CA GLU A 163 4.28 -18.84 4.92
C GLU A 163 4.91 -18.84 6.30
N GLU A 164 5.97 -18.07 6.52
CA GLU A 164 6.59 -17.81 7.82
C GLU A 164 5.59 -17.10 8.74
N GLN A 165 4.85 -16.08 8.29
CA GLN A 165 3.77 -15.48 9.08
C GLN A 165 2.61 -16.46 9.34
N ARG A 166 2.38 -17.43 8.46
CA ARG A 166 1.36 -18.48 8.64
C ARG A 166 1.86 -19.59 9.57
N ALA A 167 3.16 -19.87 9.60
CA ALA A 167 3.82 -20.79 10.51
C ALA A 167 4.07 -20.17 11.89
N GLN A 168 4.26 -18.85 11.96
CA GLN A 168 4.38 -18.06 13.18
C GLN A 168 3.02 -17.79 13.83
N ARG A 169 1.90 -17.91 13.07
CA ARG A 169 0.58 -18.03 13.69
C ARG A 169 0.55 -19.35 14.45
N SER A 170 0.53 -19.26 15.77
CA SER A 170 0.43 -20.45 16.63
C SER A 170 -0.77 -21.30 16.22
N ASP A 171 -0.65 -22.62 16.30
CA ASP A 171 -1.78 -23.55 16.08
C ASP A 171 -2.99 -23.14 16.96
N GLU A 172 -2.71 -22.67 18.18
CA GLU A 172 -3.68 -22.06 19.09
C GLU A 172 -4.48 -20.92 18.44
N SER A 173 -3.83 -19.98 17.74
CA SER A 173 -4.53 -18.87 17.08
C SER A 173 -5.46 -19.34 15.95
N VAL A 174 -5.11 -20.43 15.27
CA VAL A 174 -5.93 -21.05 14.22
C VAL A 174 -7.13 -21.75 14.83
N ARG A 175 -6.92 -22.52 15.90
CA ARG A 175 -7.99 -23.18 16.68
C ARG A 175 -8.97 -22.16 17.27
N VAL A 176 -8.47 -21.09 17.88
CA VAL A 176 -9.28 -19.98 18.43
C VAL A 176 -10.08 -19.27 17.33
N GLN A 177 -9.51 -19.08 16.14
CA GLN A 177 -10.26 -18.52 15.01
C GLN A 177 -11.32 -19.48 14.47
N ALA A 178 -11.04 -20.79 14.43
CA ALA A 178 -12.01 -21.80 14.05
C ALA A 178 -13.19 -21.82 15.04
N GLU A 179 -12.92 -21.76 16.34
CA GLU A 179 -13.97 -21.69 17.36
C GLU A 179 -14.80 -20.41 17.24
N ARG A 180 -14.14 -19.26 17.03
CA ARG A 180 -14.84 -17.99 16.81
C ARG A 180 -15.78 -18.03 15.59
N ARG A 181 -15.45 -18.80 14.53
CA ARG A 181 -16.31 -18.94 13.34
C ARG A 181 -17.60 -19.71 13.60
N ARG A 182 -17.65 -20.52 14.66
CA ARG A 182 -18.86 -21.22 15.10
C ARG A 182 -19.91 -20.27 15.70
N ARG A 183 -19.53 -19.02 16.01
CA ARG A 183 -20.43 -17.96 16.52
C ARG A 183 -21.25 -18.35 17.75
N ARG A 184 -20.68 -19.23 18.56
CA ARG A 184 -21.23 -19.68 19.84
C ARG A 184 -20.37 -19.18 21.00
N TYR A 185 -21.01 -18.95 22.14
CA TYR A 185 -20.35 -18.54 23.37
C TYR A 185 -21.05 -19.21 24.56
N PRO A 186 -20.31 -19.81 25.50
CA PRO A 186 -20.91 -20.45 26.66
C PRO A 186 -21.32 -19.40 27.68
N VAL A 187 -22.59 -19.44 28.10
CA VAL A 187 -23.17 -18.55 29.10
C VAL A 187 -23.71 -19.36 30.28
N PRO A 188 -23.61 -18.88 31.53
CA PRO A 188 -24.15 -19.60 32.68
C PRO A 188 -25.67 -19.74 32.54
N GLY A 189 -26.22 -20.95 32.75
CA GLY A 189 -27.66 -21.20 32.65
C GLY A 189 -28.48 -20.43 33.69
N ASP A 190 -27.89 -20.17 34.87
CA ASP A 190 -28.52 -19.39 35.94
C ASP A 190 -28.48 -17.88 35.69
N ASP A 191 -27.69 -17.42 34.72
CA ASP A 191 -27.42 -15.99 34.52
C ASP A 191 -27.22 -15.60 33.05
N LEU A 192 -28.34 -15.57 32.34
CA LEU A 192 -28.43 -15.41 30.89
C LEU A 192 -28.25 -13.95 30.41
N PRO A 193 -27.56 -13.72 29.27
CA PRO A 193 -27.40 -12.38 28.71
C PRO A 193 -28.67 -11.81 28.09
N PRO A 194 -28.89 -10.48 28.20
CA PRO A 194 -29.96 -9.82 27.47
C PRO A 194 -29.68 -9.87 25.96
N LEU A 195 -30.65 -10.40 25.22
CA LEU A 195 -30.58 -10.55 23.77
C LEU A 195 -30.74 -9.19 23.06
N GLY A 196 -30.05 -9.03 21.92
CA GLY A 196 -30.16 -7.83 21.09
C GLY A 196 -29.36 -6.62 21.57
N PHE A 197 -28.58 -6.77 22.66
CA PHE A 197 -27.74 -5.70 23.18
C PHE A 197 -26.25 -5.97 22.95
N PRO A 198 -25.44 -4.94 22.63
CA PRO A 198 -23.99 -5.04 22.61
C PRO A 198 -23.42 -5.25 24.02
N LEU A 199 -22.93 -6.46 24.27
CA LEU A 199 -22.31 -6.89 25.52
C LEU A 199 -20.86 -7.25 25.30
N SER A 200 -20.02 -6.98 26.29
CA SER A 200 -18.63 -7.40 26.29
C SER A 200 -18.49 -8.84 26.74
N THR A 201 -17.55 -9.56 26.15
CA THR A 201 -17.21 -10.95 26.48
C THR A 201 -15.72 -11.07 26.76
N ALA A 202 -15.36 -12.03 27.61
CA ALA A 202 -13.98 -12.29 28.01
C ALA A 202 -13.03 -12.56 26.83
N ARG A 203 -13.51 -13.27 25.79
CA ARG A 203 -12.68 -13.71 24.66
C ARG A 203 -12.92 -12.95 23.36
N TRP A 204 -14.17 -12.57 23.06
CA TRP A 204 -14.55 -12.00 21.74
C TRP A 204 -14.79 -10.49 21.77
N GLY A 205 -14.70 -9.87 22.95
CA GLY A 205 -15.02 -8.46 23.20
C GLY A 205 -16.50 -8.18 22.95
N VAL A 206 -16.84 -6.98 22.48
CA VAL A 206 -18.24 -6.56 22.26
C VAL A 206 -18.92 -7.36 21.13
N VAL A 207 -19.95 -8.12 21.49
CA VAL A 207 -20.81 -8.93 20.60
C VAL A 207 -22.29 -8.69 20.92
N VAL A 208 -23.20 -9.13 20.05
CA VAL A 208 -24.65 -9.13 20.31
C VAL A 208 -25.13 -10.57 20.32
N PHE A 209 -25.77 -11.00 21.41
CA PHE A 209 -26.41 -12.30 21.49
C PHE A 209 -27.77 -12.26 20.79
N GLU A 210 -28.04 -13.26 19.96
CA GLU A 210 -29.29 -13.36 19.19
C GLU A 210 -30.21 -14.46 19.73
N GLU A 211 -29.62 -15.57 20.16
CA GLU A 211 -30.34 -16.76 20.60
C GLU A 211 -29.55 -17.48 21.68
N ILE A 212 -30.25 -18.12 22.61
CA ILE A 212 -29.68 -18.94 23.68
C ILE A 212 -30.36 -20.30 23.61
N GLU A 213 -29.55 -21.34 23.49
CA GLU A 213 -30.00 -22.73 23.54
C GLU A 213 -30.38 -23.13 24.97
N SER A 214 -31.30 -24.08 25.11
CA SER A 214 -31.69 -24.64 26.42
C SER A 214 -30.85 -25.84 26.84
N ASP A 215 -30.07 -26.42 25.92
CA ASP A 215 -29.37 -27.67 26.16
C ASP A 215 -28.03 -27.41 26.89
N PRO A 216 -27.77 -28.13 27.99
CA PRO A 216 -26.49 -28.06 28.70
C PRO A 216 -25.31 -28.44 27.81
N ILE A 217 -24.18 -27.77 28.00
CA ILE A 217 -22.96 -28.07 27.27
C ILE A 217 -22.27 -29.29 27.88
N HIS A 218 -21.92 -30.26 27.04
CA HIS A 218 -21.19 -31.47 27.42
C HIS A 218 -19.80 -31.57 26.78
N ASP A 219 -19.28 -30.48 26.22
CA ASP A 219 -18.00 -30.43 25.52
C ASP A 219 -16.83 -30.23 26.51
N PRO A 220 -15.97 -31.25 26.75
CA PRO A 220 -14.90 -31.17 27.74
C PRO A 220 -13.74 -30.25 27.30
N ASP A 221 -13.59 -29.99 26.00
CA ASP A 221 -12.48 -29.19 25.47
C ASP A 221 -12.76 -27.68 25.53
N MET A 222 -13.95 -27.26 26.01
CA MET A 222 -14.34 -25.85 26.02
C MET A 222 -13.51 -24.98 26.95
N ALA A 223 -12.95 -25.55 28.03
CA ALA A 223 -12.10 -24.83 28.97
C ALA A 223 -10.82 -24.29 28.30
N GLU A 224 -10.36 -24.87 27.19
CA GLU A 224 -9.23 -24.38 26.39
C GLU A 224 -9.55 -23.02 25.74
N PHE A 225 -10.80 -22.80 25.34
CA PHE A 225 -11.22 -21.61 24.59
C PHE A 225 -11.82 -20.51 25.47
N TYR A 226 -12.38 -20.87 26.61
CA TYR A 226 -13.21 -20.01 27.44
C TYR A 226 -12.76 -20.01 28.91
N PRO A 227 -11.88 -19.08 29.31
CA PRO A 227 -11.27 -19.07 30.65
C PRO A 227 -12.23 -18.85 31.83
N HIS A 228 -13.45 -18.35 31.56
CA HIS A 228 -14.48 -18.12 32.58
C HIS A 228 -15.17 -19.41 33.04
N ILE A 229 -14.97 -20.52 32.33
CA ILE A 229 -15.49 -21.84 32.67
C ILE A 229 -14.49 -22.48 33.65
N ARG A 230 -14.81 -22.42 34.94
CA ARG A 230 -13.98 -22.97 36.03
C ARG A 230 -14.61 -24.19 36.72
N SER A 231 -15.88 -24.50 36.42
CA SER A 231 -16.69 -25.53 37.05
C SER A 231 -17.30 -26.47 36.01
N ASP A 232 -18.08 -27.46 36.47
CA ASP A 232 -18.74 -28.46 35.63
C ASP A 232 -19.43 -27.83 34.39
N PRO A 233 -19.08 -28.26 33.15
CA PRO A 233 -19.67 -27.76 31.91
C PRO A 233 -21.20 -27.78 31.86
N SER A 234 -21.83 -28.67 32.63
CA SER A 234 -23.28 -28.87 32.70
C SER A 234 -24.07 -27.63 33.14
N GLY A 235 -23.43 -26.66 33.81
CA GLY A 235 -24.06 -25.40 34.22
C GLY A 235 -24.09 -24.32 33.14
N TYR A 236 -23.54 -24.57 31.94
CA TYR A 236 -23.48 -23.61 30.84
C TYR A 236 -24.36 -24.05 29.68
N VAL A 237 -24.89 -23.06 28.96
CA VAL A 237 -25.65 -23.24 27.72
C VAL A 237 -25.02 -22.44 26.59
N TRP A 238 -25.25 -22.83 25.34
CA TRP A 238 -24.73 -22.11 24.19
C TRP A 238 -25.56 -20.87 23.87
N ALA A 239 -24.89 -19.74 23.71
CA ALA A 239 -25.49 -18.52 23.15
C ALA A 239 -24.88 -18.21 21.78
N HIS A 240 -25.74 -18.01 20.79
CA HIS A 240 -25.35 -17.56 19.45
C HIS A 240 -25.16 -16.05 19.43
N TRP A 241 -24.07 -15.61 18.82
CA TRP A 241 -23.72 -14.21 18.73
C TRP A 241 -23.39 -13.76 17.32
N ARG A 242 -23.64 -12.47 17.07
CA ARG A 242 -23.17 -11.77 15.88
C ARG A 242 -22.34 -10.55 16.23
N MET A 243 -21.66 -10.04 15.21
CA MET A 243 -20.99 -8.75 15.32
C MET A 243 -22.03 -7.63 15.44
N PRO A 244 -21.84 -6.67 16.35
CA PRO A 244 -22.70 -5.50 16.43
C PRO A 244 -22.51 -4.62 15.19
N THR A 245 -23.58 -3.96 14.78
CA THR A 245 -23.52 -2.85 13.82
C THR A 245 -22.99 -1.58 14.49
N LEU A 246 -22.47 -0.64 13.69
CA LEU A 246 -21.97 0.62 14.22
C LEU A 246 -23.08 1.42 14.94
N GLN A 247 -24.31 1.33 14.44
CA GLN A 247 -25.49 2.00 15.01
C GLN A 247 -25.87 1.43 16.38
N GLU A 248 -25.82 0.11 16.55
CA GLU A 248 -26.08 -0.55 17.84
C GLU A 248 -25.04 -0.13 18.88
N VAL A 249 -23.76 -0.09 18.50
CA VAL A 249 -22.68 0.37 19.41
C VAL A 249 -22.91 1.81 19.87
N TYR A 250 -23.39 2.71 19.01
CA TYR A 250 -23.67 4.12 19.40
C TYR A 250 -24.94 4.32 20.21
N ARG A 251 -25.96 3.48 19.98
CA ARG A 251 -27.21 3.56 20.74
C ARG A 251 -27.09 2.96 22.14
N THR A 252 -26.12 2.08 22.34
CA THR A 252 -25.90 1.41 23.62
C THR A 252 -25.44 2.42 24.66
N ARG A 253 -26.14 2.47 25.80
CA ARG A 253 -25.70 3.25 26.96
C ARG A 253 -24.51 2.52 27.59
N PRO A 254 -23.33 3.15 27.68
CA PRO A 254 -22.18 2.53 28.31
C PRO A 254 -22.47 2.27 29.78
N SER A 255 -21.98 1.14 30.31
CA SER A 255 -22.02 0.93 31.75
C SER A 255 -21.23 2.03 32.46
N ARG A 256 -21.82 2.59 33.53
CA ARG A 256 -21.18 3.59 34.40
C ARG A 256 -20.43 2.96 35.56
N ALA A 257 -20.76 1.71 35.91
CA ALA A 257 -20.19 1.01 37.03
C ALA A 257 -19.17 -0.01 36.52
N ASP A 258 -18.01 -0.04 37.17
CA ASP A 258 -17.13 -1.18 37.06
C ASP A 258 -17.85 -2.36 37.72
N GLU A 259 -18.53 -3.19 36.92
CA GLU A 259 -19.04 -4.48 37.39
C GLU A 259 -17.91 -5.25 38.07
N ASP A 260 -18.23 -5.93 39.17
CA ASP A 260 -17.29 -6.67 40.00
C ASP A 260 -16.41 -7.58 39.13
N PRO A 261 -15.06 -7.42 39.16
CA PRO A 261 -14.15 -8.26 38.40
C PRO A 261 -14.35 -9.77 38.61
N GLU A 262 -14.78 -10.19 39.80
CA GLU A 262 -15.06 -11.60 40.09
C GLU A 262 -16.31 -12.07 39.35
N LEU A 263 -17.39 -11.28 39.34
CA LEU A 263 -18.61 -11.58 38.59
C LEU A 263 -18.34 -11.65 37.08
N ARG A 264 -17.53 -10.73 36.54
CA ARG A 264 -17.12 -10.78 35.12
C ARG A 264 -16.36 -12.06 34.78
N SER A 265 -15.48 -12.48 35.69
CA SER A 265 -14.65 -13.66 35.53
C SER A 265 -15.46 -14.96 35.56
N VAL A 266 -16.52 -15.02 36.37
CA VAL A 266 -17.41 -16.21 36.47
C VAL A 266 -18.43 -16.25 35.33
N ARG A 267 -19.05 -15.10 35.04
CA ARG A 267 -20.12 -14.99 34.04
C ARG A 267 -19.61 -15.00 32.60
N GLY A 268 -18.39 -14.49 32.38
CA GLY A 268 -17.76 -14.41 31.07
C GLY A 268 -18.32 -13.32 30.15
N TRP A 269 -19.39 -12.61 30.55
CA TRP A 269 -19.97 -11.48 29.83
C TRP A 269 -20.39 -10.34 30.78
N TRP A 270 -20.40 -9.10 30.29
CA TRP A 270 -20.78 -7.89 31.06
C TRP A 270 -21.29 -6.76 30.16
N TRP A 271 -21.88 -5.73 30.75
CA TRP A 271 -22.25 -4.52 30.01
C TRP A 271 -21.00 -3.78 29.52
N ALA A 272 -20.95 -3.53 28.20
CA ALA A 272 -19.77 -2.94 27.58
C ALA A 272 -19.43 -1.56 28.16
N SER A 273 -18.16 -1.36 28.49
CA SER A 273 -17.65 -0.07 28.96
C SER A 273 -17.57 0.94 27.83
N ARG A 274 -17.45 2.23 28.18
CA ARG A 274 -17.30 3.30 27.18
C ARG A 274 -16.10 3.07 26.26
N ASP A 275 -15.00 2.56 26.81
CA ASP A 275 -13.76 2.36 26.06
C ASP A 275 -13.83 1.11 25.18
N GLU A 276 -14.47 0.04 25.64
CA GLU A 276 -14.73 -1.16 24.85
C GLU A 276 -15.64 -0.85 23.64
N LEU A 277 -16.69 -0.04 23.84
CA LEU A 277 -17.57 0.41 22.76
C LEU A 277 -16.82 1.30 21.75
N ARG A 278 -15.96 2.21 22.21
CA ARG A 278 -15.13 3.07 21.34
C ARG A 278 -14.14 2.26 20.52
N GLU A 279 -13.46 1.30 21.14
CA GLU A 279 -12.55 0.37 20.48
C GLU A 279 -13.27 -0.45 19.42
N ARG A 280 -14.46 -0.97 19.76
CA ARG A 280 -15.29 -1.73 18.82
C ARG A 280 -15.74 -0.85 17.64
N ALA A 281 -16.22 0.36 17.90
CA ALA A 281 -16.63 1.29 16.85
C ALA A 281 -15.46 1.64 15.91
N ARG A 282 -14.25 1.82 16.44
CA ARG A 282 -13.05 2.08 15.61
C ARG A 282 -12.79 0.93 14.65
N LYS A 283 -12.77 -0.30 15.16
CA LYS A 283 -12.56 -1.53 14.35
C LYS A 283 -13.65 -1.72 13.30
N LEU A 284 -14.92 -1.49 13.64
CA LEU A 284 -16.03 -1.58 12.68
C LEU A 284 -15.88 -0.55 11.54
N ARG A 285 -15.51 0.70 11.85
CA ARG A 285 -15.23 1.73 10.82
C ARG A 285 -14.07 1.36 9.91
N GLU A 286 -13.03 0.72 10.43
CA GLU A 286 -11.92 0.24 9.61
C GLU A 286 -12.37 -0.87 8.65
N VAL A 287 -13.18 -1.81 9.13
CA VAL A 287 -13.75 -2.88 8.30
C VAL A 287 -14.64 -2.32 7.20
N GLU A 288 -15.54 -1.38 7.51
CA GLU A 288 -16.39 -0.73 6.51
C GLU A 288 -15.56 0.01 5.45
N ARG A 289 -14.52 0.76 5.86
CA ARG A 289 -13.60 1.44 4.93
C ARG A 289 -12.90 0.45 4.01
N MET A 290 -12.40 -0.67 4.54
CA MET A 290 -11.76 -1.70 3.74
C MET A 290 -12.73 -2.37 2.76
N GLN A 291 -13.97 -2.62 3.17
CA GLN A 291 -14.99 -3.19 2.29
C GLN A 291 -15.36 -2.23 1.15
N ARG A 292 -15.52 -0.94 1.44
CA ARG A 292 -15.75 0.09 0.41
C ARG A 292 -14.60 0.16 -0.59
N ALA A 293 -13.36 0.25 -0.12
CA ALA A 293 -12.20 0.27 -0.99
C ALA A 293 -12.09 -0.98 -1.87
N ARG A 294 -12.44 -2.16 -1.34
CA ARG A 294 -12.48 -3.41 -2.13
C ARG A 294 -13.60 -3.43 -3.16
N HIS A 295 -14.77 -2.87 -2.83
CA HIS A 295 -15.88 -2.74 -3.76
C HIS A 295 -15.56 -1.77 -4.88
N GLU A 296 -14.95 -0.63 -4.56
CA GLU A 296 -14.47 0.36 -5.53
C GLU A 296 -13.41 -0.25 -6.46
N ALA A 297 -12.43 -0.98 -5.90
CA ALA A 297 -11.41 -1.65 -6.69
C ALA A 297 -11.98 -2.75 -7.60
N ARG A 298 -13.00 -3.50 -7.14
CA ARG A 298 -13.69 -4.51 -7.95
C ARG A 298 -14.48 -3.89 -9.10
N ASN A 299 -15.18 -2.80 -8.85
CA ASN A 299 -15.91 -2.08 -9.88
C ASN A 299 -14.96 -1.47 -10.92
N ALA A 300 -13.86 -0.85 -10.46
CA ALA A 300 -12.84 -0.31 -11.36
C ALA A 300 -12.15 -1.37 -12.23
N SER A 301 -12.11 -2.63 -11.79
CA SER A 301 -11.60 -3.76 -12.59
C SER A 301 -12.63 -4.39 -13.53
N ALA A 302 -13.92 -4.06 -13.38
CA ALA A 302 -15.00 -4.55 -14.23
C ALA A 302 -15.35 -3.58 -15.37
N ASP A 303 -14.97 -2.30 -15.23
CA ASP A 303 -15.12 -1.24 -16.25
C ASP A 303 -13.90 -1.13 -17.20
N VAL A 304 -13.00 -2.11 -17.21
CA VAL A 304 -11.86 -2.25 -18.14
C VAL A 304 -12.00 -3.55 -18.93
#